data_AF-A0A7I9VC05-F1
#
_entry.id   AF-A0A7I9VC05-F1
#
_cell.length_a   1.000
_cell.length_b   1.000
_cell.length_c   1.000
_cell.angle_alpha   90.00
_cell.angle_beta   90.00
_cell.angle_gamma   90.00
#
_symmetry.space_group_name_H-M   'P 1'
#
loop_
_entity.id
_entity.type
_entity.pdbx_description
1 polymer ?
#
loop_
_entity_poly.entity_id
_entity_poly.type
_entity_poly.pdbx_seq_one_letter_code
_entity_poly.pdbx_strand_id
1 'polypeptide(L)'
;MSTQIEILGRWTTTLPGDVAARLAVAAQGGEYAVLYSDSDTWDALAFAYDEKSALRAATLIAHLAAMPEHLRIGGDSILAGADTDHPGVEWIAPTEVVDDPDPAVRLTGPGTRRLWALPSTDGEVLGLLNPDEEPRDIAEFVSTSAADAFIAFLDAMLGDRAYGEK
;
A
#
# COMPACT_ATOMS: atom_id res chain seq x y z
N MET A 1 23.52 -1.02 -23.29
CA MET A 1 23.41 -2.07 -22.26
C MET A 1 21.92 -2.29 -22.02
N SER A 2 21.46 -3.53 -22.03
CA SER A 2 20.08 -3.87 -21.68
C SER A 2 19.91 -3.63 -20.17
N THR A 3 19.20 -2.58 -19.77
CA THR A 3 18.81 -2.34 -18.39
C THR A 3 17.76 -3.36 -17.99
N GLN A 4 18.22 -4.44 -17.35
CA GLN A 4 17.37 -5.48 -16.78
C GLN A 4 16.44 -4.87 -15.73
N ILE A 5 15.17 -5.27 -15.74
CA ILE A 5 14.21 -4.93 -14.70
C ILE A 5 14.51 -5.80 -13.48
N GLU A 6 14.70 -5.16 -12.33
CA GLU A 6 14.80 -5.81 -11.04
C GLU A 6 13.44 -5.74 -10.32
N ILE A 7 12.99 -6.86 -9.77
CA ILE A 7 11.73 -6.93 -9.01
C ILE A 7 12.07 -6.98 -7.52
N LEU A 8 11.73 -5.92 -6.80
CA LEU A 8 11.96 -5.77 -5.36
C LEU A 8 10.88 -6.47 -4.53
N GLY A 9 9.67 -6.57 -5.07
CA GLY A 9 8.55 -7.30 -4.46
C GLY A 9 7.47 -7.56 -5.49
N ARG A 10 6.71 -8.65 -5.31
CA ARG A 10 5.60 -9.01 -6.20
C ARG A 10 4.51 -9.77 -5.45
N TRP A 11 3.27 -9.39 -5.69
CA TRP A 11 2.08 -9.99 -5.09
C TRP A 11 1.02 -10.24 -6.15
N THR A 12 0.12 -11.14 -5.83
CA THR A 12 -1.03 -11.49 -6.68
C THR A 12 -2.26 -11.61 -5.80
N THR A 13 -3.39 -11.12 -6.29
CA THR A 13 -4.68 -11.26 -5.62
C THR A 13 -5.79 -11.48 -6.64
N THR A 14 -7.01 -11.72 -6.16
CA THR A 14 -8.23 -11.77 -6.97
C THR A 14 -9.13 -10.63 -6.57
N LEU A 15 -9.44 -9.73 -7.52
CA LEU A 15 -10.35 -8.61 -7.32
C LEU A 15 -11.81 -9.07 -7.46
N PRO A 16 -12.80 -8.27 -7.02
CA PRO A 16 -14.20 -8.53 -7.27
C PRO A 16 -14.50 -8.82 -8.76
N GLY A 17 -15.31 -9.85 -9.01
CA GLY A 17 -15.57 -10.33 -10.37
C GLY A 17 -14.56 -11.36 -10.88
N ASP A 18 -13.81 -12.01 -9.99
CA ASP A 18 -12.84 -13.07 -10.29
C ASP A 18 -11.69 -12.62 -11.22
N VAL A 19 -11.29 -11.35 -11.10
CA VAL A 19 -10.20 -10.77 -11.91
C VAL A 19 -8.86 -10.99 -11.21
N ALA A 20 -7.98 -11.75 -11.86
CA ALA A 20 -6.62 -11.96 -11.36
C ALA A 20 -5.78 -10.69 -11.53
N ALA A 21 -5.30 -10.12 -10.42
CA ALA A 21 -4.48 -8.92 -10.43
C ALA A 21 -3.08 -9.19 -9.85
N ARG A 22 -2.12 -8.38 -10.27
CA ARG A 22 -0.71 -8.47 -9.90
C ARG A 22 -0.20 -7.07 -9.56
N LEU A 23 0.60 -7.00 -8.50
CA LEU A 23 1.32 -5.79 -8.10
C LEU A 23 2.80 -6.12 -7.99
N ALA A 24 3.66 -5.23 -8.43
CA ALA A 24 5.10 -5.35 -8.25
C ALA A 24 5.72 -4.00 -7.88
N VAL A 25 6.76 -4.03 -7.06
CA VAL A 25 7.69 -2.90 -6.95
C VAL A 25 8.93 -3.27 -7.74
N ALA A 26 9.31 -2.43 -8.70
CA ALA A 26 10.37 -2.72 -9.65
C ALA A 26 11.35 -1.55 -9.79
N ALA A 27 12.57 -1.87 -10.19
CA ALA A 27 13.63 -0.92 -10.51
C ALA A 27 14.14 -1.14 -11.94
N GLN A 28 14.32 -0.07 -12.71
CA GLN A 28 14.93 -0.12 -14.03
C GLN A 28 15.70 1.17 -14.31
N GLY A 29 17.01 1.06 -14.59
CA GLY A 29 17.80 2.20 -15.06
C GLY A 29 17.87 3.39 -14.09
N GLY A 30 17.69 3.16 -12.79
CA GLY A 30 17.65 4.20 -11.76
C GLY A 30 16.26 4.79 -11.49
N GLU A 31 15.23 4.30 -12.19
CA GLU A 31 13.83 4.60 -11.92
C GLU A 31 13.20 3.47 -11.11
N TYR A 32 12.25 3.83 -10.25
CA TYR A 32 11.59 2.91 -9.33
C TYR A 32 10.08 3.12 -9.39
N ALA A 33 9.32 2.03 -9.59
CA ALA A 33 7.88 2.13 -9.79
C ALA A 33 7.11 1.03 -9.05
N VAL A 34 5.91 1.40 -8.61
CA VAL A 34 4.85 0.45 -8.25
C VAL A 34 4.08 0.16 -9.53
N LEU A 35 4.13 -1.09 -9.99
CA LEU A 35 3.51 -1.58 -11.21
C LEU A 35 2.29 -2.44 -10.88
N TYR A 36 1.26 -2.35 -11.71
CA TYR A 36 0.02 -3.11 -11.59
C TYR A 36 -0.37 -3.75 -12.92
N SER A 37 -1.05 -4.90 -12.84
CA SER A 37 -1.55 -5.62 -14.00
C SER A 37 -2.74 -6.50 -13.61
N ASP A 38 -3.90 -6.25 -14.21
CA ASP A 38 -5.07 -7.16 -14.21
C ASP A 38 -5.32 -7.82 -15.58
N SER A 39 -4.40 -7.62 -16.51
CA SER A 39 -4.46 -8.12 -17.87
C SER A 39 -3.07 -8.60 -18.33
N ASP A 40 -2.77 -8.48 -19.62
CA ASP A 40 -1.47 -8.82 -20.21
C ASP A 40 -0.49 -7.63 -20.20
N THR A 41 -0.95 -6.43 -19.83
CA THR A 41 -0.14 -5.21 -19.74
C THR A 41 0.18 -4.86 -18.30
N TRP A 42 1.32 -4.20 -18.11
CA TRP A 42 1.72 -3.61 -16.84
C TRP A 42 1.65 -2.09 -16.94
N ASP A 43 1.00 -1.48 -15.97
CA ASP A 43 0.85 -0.04 -15.85
C ASP A 43 1.58 0.45 -14.59
N ALA A 44 2.23 1.61 -14.68
CA ALA A 44 2.82 2.26 -13.52
C ALA A 44 1.72 2.96 -12.72
N LEU A 45 1.56 2.59 -11.45
CA LEU A 45 0.63 3.25 -10.53
C LEU A 45 1.29 4.43 -9.80
N ALA A 46 2.54 4.25 -9.39
CA ALA A 46 3.29 5.25 -8.63
C ALA A 46 4.78 5.16 -8.94
N PHE A 47 5.49 6.28 -8.76
CA PHE A 47 6.94 6.34 -8.82
C PHE A 47 7.51 6.56 -7.43
N ALA A 48 8.42 5.68 -7.01
CA ALA A 48 9.15 5.87 -5.77
C ALA A 48 10.29 6.87 -5.99
N TYR A 49 10.54 7.73 -4.99
CA TYR A 49 11.49 8.84 -5.12
C TYR A 49 12.93 8.38 -5.30
N ASP A 50 13.29 7.25 -4.68
CA ASP A 50 14.60 6.64 -4.76
C ASP A 50 14.55 5.14 -4.42
N GLU A 51 15.71 4.48 -4.49
CA GLU A 51 15.87 3.05 -4.18
C GLU A 51 15.39 2.69 -2.78
N LYS A 52 15.70 3.54 -1.79
CA LYS A 52 15.32 3.29 -0.39
C LYS A 52 13.82 3.34 -0.23
N SER A 53 13.17 4.28 -0.89
CA SER A 53 11.73 4.46 -0.88
C SER A 53 11.02 3.28 -1.54
N ALA A 54 11.57 2.78 -2.66
CA ALA A 54 11.07 1.58 -3.33
C ALA A 54 11.21 0.33 -2.47
N LEU A 55 12.37 0.11 -1.86
CA LEU A 55 12.60 -1.00 -0.92
C LEU A 55 11.69 -0.92 0.30
N ARG A 56 11.45 0.29 0.81
CA ARG A 56 10.55 0.54 1.94
C ARG A 56 9.10 0.24 1.56
N ALA A 57 8.62 0.69 0.41
CA ALA A 57 7.30 0.34 -0.12
C ALA A 57 7.15 -1.18 -0.23
N ALA A 58 8.13 -1.87 -0.85
CA ALA A 58 8.09 -3.31 -1.00
C ALA A 58 8.08 -4.05 0.35
N THR A 59 8.89 -3.58 1.30
CA THR A 59 8.98 -4.15 2.65
C THR A 59 7.68 -3.96 3.44
N LEU A 60 7.04 -2.79 3.35
CA LEU A 60 5.77 -2.53 4.01
C LEU A 60 4.64 -3.38 3.43
N ILE A 61 4.53 -3.46 2.11
CA ILE A 61 3.52 -4.31 1.45
C ILE A 61 3.74 -5.79 1.82
N ALA A 62 4.99 -6.26 1.82
CA ALA A 62 5.32 -7.62 2.26
C ALA A 62 4.96 -7.87 3.73
N HIS A 63 5.22 -6.88 4.60
CA HIS A 63 4.89 -6.96 6.03
C HIS A 63 3.38 -7.05 6.22
N LEU A 64 2.61 -6.14 5.62
CA LEU A 64 1.15 -6.16 5.66
C LEU A 64 0.64 -7.52 5.17
N ALA A 65 1.08 -7.99 4.00
CA ALA A 65 0.62 -9.28 3.47
C ALA A 65 0.94 -10.50 4.37
N ALA A 66 1.99 -10.42 5.20
CA ALA A 66 2.40 -11.50 6.09
C ALA A 66 1.66 -11.50 7.43
N MET A 67 1.11 -10.37 7.86
CA MET A 67 0.40 -10.28 9.14
C MET A 67 -1.02 -10.87 9.02
N PRO A 68 -1.52 -11.55 10.06
CA PRO A 68 -2.88 -12.07 10.08
C PRO A 68 -3.93 -11.00 10.39
N GLU A 69 -3.51 -9.87 10.95
CA GLU A 69 -4.37 -8.84 11.51
C GLU A 69 -4.00 -7.47 10.99
N HIS A 70 -5.04 -6.72 10.65
CA HIS A 70 -4.91 -5.38 10.11
C HIS A 70 -6.03 -4.49 10.65
N LEU A 71 -5.81 -3.20 10.56
CA LEU A 71 -6.83 -2.17 10.67
C LEU A 71 -6.75 -1.33 9.39
N ARG A 72 -7.90 -1.07 8.78
CA ARG A 72 -8.05 -0.20 7.61
C ARG A 72 -8.85 1.03 8.04
N ILE A 73 -8.25 2.20 7.92
CA ILE A 73 -8.87 3.50 8.22
C ILE A 73 -9.03 4.28 6.91
N GLY A 74 -10.10 5.04 6.77
CA GLY A 74 -10.39 5.83 5.57
C GLY A 74 -11.68 5.39 4.88
N GLY A 75 -11.89 5.87 3.66
CA GLY A 75 -12.97 5.39 2.78
C GLY A 75 -12.43 4.64 1.57
N ASP A 76 -13.26 4.38 0.57
CA ASP A 76 -12.95 3.43 -0.51
C ASP A 76 -12.07 3.98 -1.64
N SER A 77 -11.59 5.21 -1.52
CA SER A 77 -10.79 5.87 -2.55
C SER A 77 -9.78 6.83 -1.96
N ILE A 78 -8.80 7.23 -2.79
CA ILE A 78 -7.74 8.14 -2.39
C ILE A 78 -8.26 9.52 -1.95
N LEU A 79 -9.41 9.97 -2.49
CA LEU A 79 -10.02 11.25 -2.14
C LEU A 79 -11.04 11.14 -0.99
N ALA A 80 -11.19 9.95 -0.39
CA ALA A 80 -12.09 9.77 0.73
C ALA A 80 -11.67 10.64 1.92
N GLY A 81 -12.63 11.37 2.50
CA GLY A 81 -12.38 12.22 3.66
C GLY A 81 -11.28 13.27 3.45
N ALA A 82 -11.10 13.79 2.22
CA ALA A 82 -10.09 14.80 1.89
C ALA A 82 -10.18 16.08 2.77
N ASP A 83 -11.33 16.33 3.38
CA ASP A 83 -11.60 17.44 4.30
C ASP A 83 -11.55 17.03 5.79
N THR A 84 -11.07 15.83 6.10
CA THR A 84 -10.98 15.28 7.46
C THR A 84 -9.55 15.31 7.98
N ASP A 85 -9.39 15.04 9.29
CA ASP A 85 -8.08 14.87 9.92
C ASP A 85 -7.35 13.58 9.46
N HIS A 86 -8.02 12.71 8.68
CA HIS A 86 -7.49 11.44 8.20
C HIS A 86 -7.88 11.17 6.74
N PRO A 87 -7.34 11.93 5.76
CA PRO A 87 -7.69 11.79 4.35
C PRO A 87 -7.08 10.53 3.73
N GLY A 88 -7.74 9.98 2.70
CA GLY A 88 -7.27 8.79 1.99
C GLY A 88 -7.50 7.49 2.77
N VAL A 89 -6.53 6.58 2.70
CA VAL A 89 -6.60 5.22 3.25
C VAL A 89 -5.31 4.82 3.95
N GLU A 90 -5.41 4.45 5.23
CA GLU A 90 -4.30 3.93 6.04
C GLU A 90 -4.52 2.45 6.38
N TRP A 91 -3.49 1.64 6.13
CA TRP A 91 -3.42 0.26 6.61
C TRP A 91 -2.42 0.16 7.75
N ILE A 92 -2.84 -0.50 8.82
CA ILE A 92 -2.07 -0.67 10.05
C ILE A 92 -1.99 -2.17 10.35
N ALA A 93 -0.79 -2.67 10.62
CA ALA A 93 -0.58 -4.06 11.06
C ALA A 93 0.35 -4.09 12.29
N PRO A 94 0.25 -5.12 13.14
CA PRO A 94 1.20 -5.27 14.23
C PRO A 94 2.60 -5.57 13.67
N THR A 95 3.63 -5.27 14.46
CA THR A 95 5.03 -5.59 14.12
C THR A 95 5.34 -7.09 14.26
N GLU A 96 4.60 -7.80 15.11
CA GLU A 96 4.75 -9.24 15.35
C GLU A 96 3.39 -9.90 15.62
N VAL A 97 3.32 -11.22 15.44
CA VAL A 97 2.12 -12.00 15.74
C VAL A 97 2.12 -12.39 17.22
N VAL A 98 1.06 -12.04 17.93
CA VAL A 98 0.87 -12.34 19.35
C VAL A 98 -0.35 -13.25 19.52
N ASP A 99 -0.24 -14.29 20.33
CA ASP A 99 -1.35 -15.17 20.70
C ASP A 99 -2.05 -14.62 21.96
N ASP A 100 -2.96 -13.67 21.75
CA ASP A 100 -3.81 -13.08 22.81
C ASP A 100 -5.29 -13.16 22.40
N PRO A 101 -6.23 -13.52 23.29
CA PRO A 101 -7.65 -13.53 22.94
C PRO A 101 -8.23 -12.15 22.57
N ASP A 102 -7.60 -11.05 22.97
CA ASP A 102 -8.02 -9.68 22.66
C ASP A 102 -7.35 -9.15 21.37
N PRO A 103 -8.11 -8.95 20.28
CA PRO A 103 -7.59 -8.38 19.03
C PRO A 103 -6.93 -7.01 19.22
N ALA A 104 -7.39 -6.19 20.17
CA ALA A 104 -6.79 -4.88 20.42
C ALA A 104 -5.36 -5.03 20.95
N VAL A 105 -5.12 -6.02 21.81
CA VAL A 105 -3.78 -6.35 22.34
C VAL A 105 -2.89 -6.89 21.23
N ARG A 106 -3.41 -7.78 20.38
CA ARG A 106 -2.63 -8.31 19.25
C ARG A 106 -2.19 -7.24 18.26
N LEU A 107 -3.04 -6.24 18.00
CA LEU A 107 -2.73 -5.13 17.10
C LEU A 107 -1.79 -4.08 17.73
N THR A 108 -1.98 -3.73 19.00
CA THR A 108 -1.30 -2.56 19.61
C THR A 108 -0.15 -2.92 20.56
N GLY A 109 -0.15 -4.12 21.14
CA GLY A 109 0.83 -4.56 22.13
C GLY A 109 2.28 -4.52 21.63
N PRO A 110 2.61 -5.12 20.47
CA PRO A 110 3.99 -5.18 19.99
C PRO A 110 4.47 -3.93 19.23
N GLY A 111 3.57 -2.95 19.04
CA GLY A 111 3.75 -1.84 18.12
C GLY A 111 3.18 -2.14 16.73
N THR A 112 3.14 -1.12 15.89
CA THR A 112 2.48 -1.16 14.58
C THR A 112 3.41 -0.70 13.45
N ARG A 113 3.08 -1.14 12.24
CA ARG A 113 3.58 -0.57 10.99
C ARG A 113 2.43 -0.05 10.17
N ARG A 114 2.64 1.10 9.55
CA ARG A 114 1.60 1.84 8.83
C ARG A 114 2.02 2.10 7.39
N LEU A 115 1.04 2.02 6.50
CA LEU A 115 1.14 2.42 5.10
C LEU A 115 -0.06 3.30 4.80
N TRP A 116 0.18 4.50 4.27
CA TRP A 116 -0.88 5.47 4.05
C TRP A 116 -0.85 5.96 2.60
N ALA A 117 -1.94 5.73 1.87
CA ALA A 117 -2.21 6.38 0.60
C ALA A 117 -3.09 7.61 0.86
N LEU A 118 -2.61 8.81 0.59
CA LEU A 118 -3.34 10.05 0.90
C LEU A 118 -3.12 11.16 -0.13
N PRO A 119 -4.11 12.05 -0.32
CA PRO A 119 -3.94 13.25 -1.11
C PRO A 119 -3.24 14.35 -0.30
N SER A 120 -2.54 15.25 -0.99
CA SER A 120 -2.14 16.55 -0.44
C SER A 120 -3.37 17.39 -0.09
N THR A 121 -3.17 18.44 0.70
CA THR A 121 -4.26 19.34 1.14
C THR A 121 -4.99 20.02 -0.02
N ASP A 122 -4.32 20.27 -1.13
CA ASP A 122 -4.92 20.81 -2.36
C ASP A 122 -5.45 19.71 -3.31
N GLY A 123 -5.19 18.43 -3.00
CA GLY A 123 -5.60 17.28 -3.81
C GLY A 123 -4.80 17.08 -5.10
N GLU A 124 -3.78 17.91 -5.35
CA GLU A 124 -2.99 17.88 -6.59
C GLU A 124 -1.91 16.79 -6.58
N VAL A 125 -1.43 16.41 -5.39
CA VAL A 125 -0.42 15.37 -5.19
C VAL A 125 -1.03 14.20 -4.46
N LEU A 126 -0.77 12.99 -4.93
CA LEU A 126 -1.29 11.76 -4.34
C LEU A 126 -0.11 10.93 -3.86
N GLY A 127 0.08 10.85 -2.54
CA GLY A 127 1.24 10.24 -1.93
C GLY A 127 1.00 8.84 -1.41
N LEU A 128 2.04 8.03 -1.44
CA LEU A 128 2.20 6.84 -0.62
C LEU A 128 3.24 7.14 0.46
N LEU A 129 2.89 6.91 1.72
CA LEU A 129 3.69 7.26 2.88
C LEU A 129 3.97 6.05 3.78
N ASN A 130 5.14 6.06 4.40
CA ASN A 130 5.44 5.35 5.64
C ASN A 130 5.37 6.35 6.81
N PRO A 131 4.26 6.42 7.57
CA PRO A 131 4.10 7.37 8.67
C PRO A 131 5.08 7.16 9.84
N ASP A 132 5.76 6.01 9.89
CA ASP A 132 6.62 5.60 11.01
C ASP A 132 8.11 5.94 10.82
N GLU A 133 8.51 6.39 9.62
CA GLU A 133 9.91 6.71 9.29
C GLU A 133 10.08 8.08 8.64
N GLU A 134 11.29 8.63 8.69
CA GLU A 134 11.66 9.88 8.00
C GLU A 134 12.66 9.58 6.85
N PRO A 135 12.50 10.18 5.65
CA PRO A 135 11.31 10.91 5.20
C PRO A 135 10.09 9.98 5.11
N ARG A 136 8.90 10.52 5.35
CA ARG A 136 7.65 9.75 5.33
C ARG A 136 7.20 9.39 3.93
N ASP A 137 7.37 10.32 2.98
CA ASP A 137 6.93 10.15 1.60
C ASP A 137 7.82 9.11 0.90
N ILE A 138 7.19 8.08 0.33
CA ILE A 138 7.90 6.98 -0.34
C ILE A 138 7.60 6.88 -1.84
N ALA A 139 6.40 7.28 -2.27
CA ALA A 139 6.07 7.33 -3.69
C ALA A 139 4.97 8.34 -3.98
N GLU A 140 4.85 8.72 -5.25
CA GLU A 140 3.78 9.56 -5.78
C GLU A 140 2.99 8.79 -6.84
N PHE A 141 1.66 8.75 -6.69
CA PHE A 141 0.77 8.13 -7.66
C PHE A 141 0.63 8.99 -8.91
N VAL A 142 0.53 8.33 -10.07
CA VAL A 142 0.45 9.02 -11.37
C VAL A 142 -0.93 9.64 -11.63
N SER A 143 -1.96 9.18 -10.92
CA SER A 143 -3.34 9.66 -11.03
C SER A 143 -4.21 9.14 -9.89
N THR A 144 -5.40 9.73 -9.73
CA THR A 144 -6.45 9.23 -8.83
C THR A 144 -6.80 7.78 -9.13
N SER A 145 -6.99 7.42 -10.41
CA SER A 145 -7.33 6.05 -10.80
C SER A 145 -6.22 5.06 -10.47
N ALA A 146 -4.96 5.49 -10.52
CA ALA A 146 -3.83 4.65 -10.16
C ALA A 146 -3.76 4.41 -8.64
N ALA A 147 -4.00 5.46 -7.85
CA ALA A 147 -4.11 5.34 -6.39
C ALA A 147 -5.28 4.44 -5.99
N ASP A 148 -6.45 4.60 -6.61
CA ASP A 148 -7.63 3.77 -6.34
C ASP A 148 -7.40 2.30 -6.75
N ALA A 149 -6.70 2.03 -7.86
CA ALA A 149 -6.31 0.68 -8.24
C ALA A 149 -5.33 0.04 -7.23
N PHE A 150 -4.41 0.83 -6.68
CA PHE A 150 -3.52 0.38 -5.60
C PHE A 150 -4.31 0.05 -4.33
N ILE A 151 -5.22 0.93 -3.92
CA ILE A 151 -6.11 0.73 -2.76
C ILE A 151 -6.93 -0.55 -2.94
N ALA A 152 -7.61 -0.71 -4.08
CA ALA A 152 -8.42 -1.90 -4.37
C ALA A 152 -7.58 -3.19 -4.37
N PHE A 153 -6.35 -3.14 -4.89
CA PHE A 153 -5.44 -4.29 -4.84
C PHE A 153 -5.05 -4.65 -3.40
N LEU A 154 -4.68 -3.68 -2.57
CA LEU A 154 -4.33 -3.95 -1.17
C LEU A 154 -5.53 -4.44 -0.38
N ASP A 155 -6.70 -3.81 -0.51
CA ASP A 155 -7.92 -4.24 0.18
C ASP A 155 -8.29 -5.68 -0.21
N ALA A 156 -8.21 -6.04 -1.49
CA ALA A 156 -8.44 -7.41 -1.94
C ALA A 156 -7.37 -8.40 -1.45
N MET A 157 -6.11 -7.99 -1.38
CA MET A 157 -5.01 -8.84 -0.92
C MET A 157 -5.06 -9.10 0.59
N LEU A 158 -5.44 -8.09 1.38
CA LEU A 158 -5.51 -8.18 2.84
C LEU A 158 -6.85 -8.77 3.32
N GLY A 159 -7.92 -8.60 2.52
CA GLY A 159 -9.26 -9.15 2.74
C GLY A 159 -9.97 -8.57 3.97
N ASP A 160 -11.06 -9.24 4.40
CA ASP A 160 -11.88 -8.88 5.58
C ASP A 160 -11.16 -9.03 6.94
N ARG A 161 -9.83 -9.15 6.95
CA ARG A 161 -9.01 -9.24 8.18
C ARG A 161 -8.79 -7.88 8.84
N ALA A 162 -9.33 -6.81 8.24
CA ALA A 162 -9.41 -5.50 8.83
C ALA A 162 -10.43 -5.49 9.99
N TYR A 163 -9.95 -5.41 11.23
CA TYR A 163 -10.79 -4.99 12.34
C TYR A 163 -11.11 -3.51 12.15
N GLY A 164 -12.37 -3.13 11.89
CA GLY A 164 -12.70 -1.72 11.69
C GLY A 164 -14.08 -1.42 11.12
N GLU A 165 -14.76 -2.39 10.48
CA GLU A 165 -16.10 -2.15 9.95
C GLU A 165 -17.21 -2.75 10.83
N LYS A 166 -17.95 -1.83 11.46
CA LYS A 166 -19.41 -1.89 11.63
C LYS A 166 -20.01 -0.52 11.43
#